data_AF-A0A0B7MTE9-F1
#
_entry.id   AF-A0A0B7MTE9-F1
#
_cell.length_a   1.000
_cell.length_b   1.000
_cell.length_c   1.000
_cell.angle_alpha   90.00
_cell.angle_beta   90.00
_cell.angle_gamma   90.00
#
_symmetry.space_group_name_H-M   'P 1'
#
loop_
_entity.id
_entity.type
_entity.pdbx_description
1 polymer ?
#
loop_
_entity_poly.entity_id
_entity_poly.type
_entity_poly.pdbx_seq_one_letter_code
_entity_poly.pdbx_strand_id
1 'polypeptide(L)'
;MDKYNLFLKTTIKRLSAMAAKCKANNNSSDARKYLQKIISDRKELKVIEQVLDILDEEKFLFQNISRTNLITEQDIVSKVWAPLLKKTLSVGGDLVRTKLGESISQYSQAEKQLQYVNMKHIKAFKVDIRFLYDLNGNEYDVGAGEAAKEAIDEAKILSDKSKLLREEKDVLDRILNTVIPEDDAKNAMGHTIQIKGLCAQVISVYLNPTGLYIAKPLFKIYFPASLLDLSDFREGLKNIFHFAHLLEDNAKLYESAMNSRKRRLSCIGSDYSTRESKQPGHSLLSLMKPTYYTPSNGNRTYSVFNHSNTHQSRKTPSPEPTVEENKLDADENGWVLMQDGKWFHHEAMITLDTSPYEE
;
A
#
# COMPACT_ATOMS: atom_id res chain seq x y z
N MET A 1 -1.02 -8.98 23.47
CA MET A 1 0.30 -8.56 22.96
C MET A 1 1.41 -9.59 23.29
N ASP A 2 1.45 -10.15 24.50
CA ASP A 2 2.52 -11.07 24.93
C ASP A 2 2.62 -12.40 24.15
N LYS A 3 1.48 -13.00 23.78
CA LYS A 3 1.48 -14.23 22.98
C LYS A 3 2.07 -14.00 21.58
N TYR A 4 1.76 -12.87 20.93
CA TYR A 4 2.30 -12.52 19.62
C TYR A 4 3.80 -12.21 19.66
N ASN A 5 4.26 -11.50 20.70
CA ASN A 5 5.68 -11.20 20.88
C ASN A 5 6.51 -12.46 21.17
N LEU A 6 6.02 -13.37 22.01
CA LEU A 6 6.67 -14.66 22.28
C LEU A 6 6.67 -15.55 21.03
N PHE A 7 5.58 -15.52 20.28
CA PHE A 7 5.43 -16.19 18.98
C PHE A 7 6.50 -15.72 17.99
N LEU A 8 6.57 -14.41 17.71
CA LEU A 8 7.55 -13.83 16.80
C LEU A 8 8.97 -14.17 17.22
N LYS A 9 9.29 -14.04 18.52
CA LYS A 9 10.62 -14.36 19.06
C LYS A 9 11.03 -15.80 18.77
N THR A 10 10.10 -16.74 18.87
CA THR A 10 10.34 -18.16 18.61
C THR A 10 10.56 -18.43 17.12
N THR A 11 9.70 -17.88 16.25
CA THR A 11 9.81 -18.03 14.79
C THR A 11 11.11 -17.44 14.25
N ILE A 12 11.46 -16.24 14.73
CA ILE A 12 12.72 -15.56 14.44
C ILE A 12 13.94 -16.42 14.82
N LYS A 13 13.95 -16.99 16.03
CA LYS A 13 15.08 -17.83 16.49
C LYS A 13 15.26 -19.04 15.57
N ARG A 14 14.16 -19.59 15.07
CA ARG A 14 14.18 -20.73 14.13
C ARG A 14 14.68 -20.33 12.75
N LEU A 15 14.29 -19.16 12.23
CA LEU A 15 14.87 -18.60 11.01
C LEU A 15 16.39 -18.48 11.11
N SER A 16 16.92 -17.95 12.23
CA SER A 16 18.38 -17.84 12.42
C SER A 16 19.08 -19.19 12.44
N ALA A 17 18.50 -20.20 13.09
CA ALA A 17 19.05 -21.56 13.08
C ALA A 17 19.04 -22.19 11.68
N MET A 18 18.03 -21.88 10.87
CA MET A 18 17.95 -22.33 9.49
C MET A 18 18.94 -21.62 8.59
N ALA A 19 19.06 -20.29 8.70
CA ALA A 19 20.02 -19.50 7.92
C ALA A 19 21.45 -20.01 8.15
N ALA A 20 21.80 -20.36 9.39
CA ALA A 20 23.09 -20.99 9.70
C ALA A 20 23.30 -22.33 8.97
N LYS A 21 22.26 -23.16 8.85
CA LYS A 21 22.30 -24.43 8.10
C LYS A 21 22.42 -24.21 6.59
N CYS A 22 21.65 -23.27 6.03
CA CYS A 22 21.73 -22.90 4.63
C CYS A 22 23.13 -22.40 4.27
N LYS A 23 23.72 -21.54 5.12
CA LYS A 23 25.05 -20.98 4.92
C LYS A 23 26.16 -22.02 4.94
N ALA A 24 26.06 -23.04 5.81
CA ALA A 24 27.08 -24.07 5.92
C ALA A 24 27.23 -24.91 4.64
N ASN A 25 26.11 -25.23 3.99
CA ASN A 25 26.09 -26.20 2.88
C ASN A 25 25.64 -25.59 1.54
N ASN A 26 25.43 -24.27 1.50
CA ASN A 26 24.87 -23.49 0.38
C ASN A 26 23.66 -24.17 -0.28
N ASN A 27 22.80 -24.78 0.53
CA ASN A 27 21.61 -25.50 0.08
C ASN A 27 20.51 -25.46 1.15
N SER A 28 19.26 -25.63 0.72
CA SER A 28 18.10 -25.62 1.62
C SER A 28 17.79 -26.99 2.24
N SER A 29 18.41 -28.09 1.77
CA SER A 29 18.04 -29.47 2.13
C SER A 29 18.11 -29.72 3.64
N ASP A 30 19.21 -29.32 4.28
CA ASP A 30 19.37 -29.54 5.72
C ASP A 30 18.54 -28.57 6.58
N ALA A 31 18.26 -27.37 6.05
CA ALA A 31 17.31 -26.46 6.67
C ALA A 31 15.88 -27.01 6.63
N ARG A 32 15.49 -27.64 5.51
CA ARG A 32 14.20 -28.34 5.36
C ARG A 32 14.09 -29.56 6.27
N LYS A 33 15.11 -30.42 6.32
CA LYS A 33 15.13 -31.55 7.27
C LYS A 33 15.03 -31.06 8.71
N TYR A 34 15.70 -29.95 9.05
CA TYR A 34 15.57 -29.33 10.36
C TYR A 34 14.15 -28.83 10.62
N LEU A 35 13.54 -28.12 9.65
CA LEU A 35 12.14 -27.69 9.72
C LEU A 35 11.19 -28.86 9.93
N GLN A 36 11.27 -29.91 9.12
CA GLN A 36 10.40 -31.09 9.21
C GLN A 36 10.46 -31.75 10.59
N LYS A 37 11.63 -31.80 11.22
CA LYS A 37 11.79 -32.34 12.59
C LYS A 37 11.10 -31.50 13.67
N ILE A 38 10.86 -30.22 13.41
CA ILE A 38 10.25 -29.28 14.38
C ILE A 38 8.87 -28.78 13.95
N ILE A 39 8.45 -29.06 12.72
CA ILE A 39 7.12 -28.79 12.17
C ILE A 39 6.15 -29.72 12.90
N SER A 40 5.56 -29.17 13.94
CA SER A 40 4.47 -29.72 14.73
C SER A 40 3.25 -28.84 14.43
N ASP A 41 2.58 -29.06 13.30
CA ASP A 41 1.42 -28.28 12.80
C ASP A 41 1.52 -26.74 12.83
N ARG A 42 2.71 -26.19 13.03
CA ARG A 42 2.95 -24.76 13.18
C ARG A 42 2.87 -24.09 11.82
N LYS A 43 1.72 -23.47 11.53
CA LYS A 43 1.46 -22.75 10.26
C LYS A 43 2.54 -21.73 9.92
N GLU A 44 3.24 -21.21 10.92
CA GLU A 44 4.19 -20.12 10.79
C GLU A 44 5.54 -20.61 10.30
N LEU A 45 5.88 -21.87 10.57
CA LEU A 45 7.02 -22.53 9.94
C LEU A 45 6.80 -22.77 8.46
N LYS A 46 5.54 -22.91 8.02
CA LYS A 46 5.21 -23.00 6.60
C LYS A 46 5.50 -21.69 5.85
N VAL A 47 5.53 -20.55 6.56
CA VAL A 47 5.98 -19.27 5.96
C VAL A 47 7.47 -19.31 5.68
N ILE A 48 8.28 -19.84 6.60
CA ILE A 48 9.73 -19.97 6.38
C ILE A 48 10.02 -21.02 5.29
N GLU A 49 9.27 -22.13 5.27
CA GLU A 49 9.34 -23.11 4.19
C GLU A 49 9.02 -22.46 2.84
N GLN A 50 7.97 -21.64 2.76
CA GLN A 50 7.63 -20.89 1.54
C GLN A 50 8.77 -19.96 1.08
N VAL A 51 9.49 -19.32 2.01
CA VAL A 51 10.67 -18.50 1.67
C VAL A 51 11.75 -19.36 1.01
N LEU A 52 12.00 -20.56 1.55
CA LEU A 52 12.96 -21.49 0.95
C LEU A 52 12.50 -21.98 -0.42
N ASP A 53 11.21 -22.31 -0.58
CA ASP A 53 10.63 -22.73 -1.87
C ASP A 53 10.88 -21.66 -2.94
N ILE A 54 10.54 -20.41 -2.63
CA ILE A 54 10.76 -19.28 -3.55
C ILE A 54 12.26 -19.17 -3.89
N LEU A 55 13.16 -19.18 -2.90
CA LEU A 55 14.61 -19.06 -3.13
C LEU A 55 15.20 -20.20 -3.97
N ASP A 56 14.69 -21.41 -3.82
CA ASP A 56 15.17 -22.59 -4.56
C ASP A 56 14.65 -22.63 -6.00
N GLU A 57 13.37 -22.30 -6.18
CA GLU A 57 12.64 -22.45 -7.45
C GLU A 57 12.84 -21.25 -8.38
N GLU A 58 12.91 -20.03 -7.84
CA GLU A 58 12.88 -18.78 -8.62
C GLU A 58 14.27 -18.19 -8.87
N LYS A 59 15.30 -19.03 -8.95
CA LYS A 59 16.71 -18.60 -9.18
C LYS A 59 16.87 -17.69 -10.40
N PHE A 60 16.16 -17.99 -11.49
CA PHE A 60 16.17 -17.17 -12.70
C PHE A 60 15.67 -15.74 -12.42
N LEU A 61 14.59 -15.61 -11.64
CA LEU A 61 14.04 -14.31 -11.27
C LEU A 61 15.07 -13.51 -10.48
N PHE A 62 15.67 -14.09 -9.44
CA PHE A 62 16.65 -13.40 -8.60
C PHE A 62 17.90 -12.97 -9.35
N GLN A 63 18.42 -13.83 -10.24
CA GLN A 63 19.59 -13.53 -11.06
C GLN A 63 19.35 -12.41 -12.10
N ASN A 64 18.09 -12.17 -12.47
CA ASN A 64 17.73 -11.23 -13.53
C ASN A 64 16.80 -10.11 -13.04
N ILE A 65 16.63 -9.90 -11.73
CA ILE A 65 15.58 -9.01 -11.22
C ILE A 65 15.72 -7.55 -11.68
N SER A 66 16.95 -7.09 -11.90
CA SER A 66 17.24 -5.75 -12.42
C SER A 66 17.01 -5.63 -13.94
N ARG A 67 16.80 -6.75 -14.66
CA ARG A 67 16.61 -6.78 -16.12
C ARG A 67 15.13 -6.70 -16.47
N THR A 68 14.63 -5.48 -16.66
CA THR A 68 13.20 -5.16 -16.86
C THR A 68 12.58 -5.74 -18.13
N ASN A 69 13.41 -6.11 -19.12
CA ASN A 69 12.99 -6.79 -20.35
C ASN A 69 12.75 -8.29 -20.15
N LEU A 70 13.32 -8.90 -19.11
CA LEU A 70 13.18 -10.33 -18.81
C LEU A 70 12.17 -10.61 -17.70
N ILE A 71 12.11 -9.73 -16.70
CA ILE A 71 11.25 -9.89 -15.54
C ILE A 71 10.10 -8.89 -15.59
N THR A 72 8.88 -9.42 -15.55
CA THR A 72 7.67 -8.60 -15.47
C THR A 72 7.32 -8.28 -14.02
N GLU A 73 6.47 -7.28 -13.83
CA GLU A 73 5.91 -6.97 -12.52
C GLU A 73 5.06 -8.13 -11.99
N GLN A 74 4.30 -8.77 -12.89
CA GLN A 74 3.52 -9.96 -12.56
C GLN A 74 4.40 -11.13 -12.11
N ASP A 75 5.60 -11.31 -12.67
CA ASP A 75 6.55 -12.33 -12.19
C ASP A 75 6.92 -12.07 -10.72
N ILE A 76 7.27 -10.83 -10.38
CA ILE A 76 7.62 -10.42 -9.01
C ILE A 76 6.44 -10.68 -8.06
N VAL A 77 5.23 -10.25 -8.43
CA VAL A 77 4.03 -10.45 -7.60
C VAL A 77 3.70 -11.93 -7.45
N SER A 78 3.57 -12.66 -8.55
CA SER A 78 3.02 -14.02 -8.54
C SER A 78 3.99 -15.07 -7.99
N LYS A 79 5.30 -14.87 -8.13
CA LYS A 79 6.32 -15.84 -7.74
C LYS A 79 6.94 -15.55 -6.37
N VAL A 80 6.98 -14.29 -5.94
CA VAL A 80 7.59 -13.90 -4.66
C VAL A 80 6.53 -13.46 -3.65
N TRP A 81 5.86 -12.34 -3.93
CA TRP A 81 5.05 -11.66 -2.91
C TRP A 81 3.72 -12.34 -2.63
N ALA A 82 2.98 -12.76 -3.66
CA ALA A 82 1.68 -13.37 -3.48
C ALA A 82 1.72 -14.71 -2.73
N PRO A 83 2.63 -15.66 -3.05
CA PRO A 83 2.76 -16.90 -2.28
C PRO A 83 3.14 -16.63 -0.82
N LEU A 84 4.06 -15.69 -0.59
CA LEU A 84 4.51 -15.31 0.74
C LEU A 84 3.40 -14.65 1.57
N LEU A 85 2.70 -13.67 1.00
CA LEU A 85 1.59 -12.98 1.64
C LEU A 85 0.45 -13.96 1.95
N LYS A 86 0.07 -14.80 0.99
CA LYS A 86 -0.97 -15.83 1.18
C LYS A 86 -0.61 -16.78 2.31
N LYS A 87 0.63 -17.26 2.36
CA LYS A 87 1.09 -18.14 3.43
C LYS A 87 1.08 -17.44 4.79
N THR A 88 1.50 -16.18 4.83
CA THR A 88 1.51 -15.38 6.05
C THR A 88 0.09 -15.17 6.58
N LEU A 89 -0.87 -14.79 5.73
CA LEU A 89 -2.27 -14.58 6.13
C LEU A 89 -2.96 -15.89 6.59
N SER A 90 -2.54 -17.04 6.06
CA SER A 90 -3.08 -18.35 6.50
C SER A 90 -2.76 -18.70 7.96
N VAL A 91 -1.72 -18.07 8.54
CA VAL A 91 -1.38 -18.21 9.96
C VAL A 91 -2.52 -17.72 10.84
N GLY A 92 -3.15 -16.61 10.48
CA GLY A 92 -4.33 -16.05 11.15
C GLY A 92 -5.63 -16.80 10.91
N GLY A 93 -5.59 -17.98 10.26
CA GLY A 93 -6.79 -18.76 9.97
C GLY A 93 -7.51 -18.34 8.70
N ASP A 94 -6.81 -17.72 7.75
CA ASP A 94 -7.36 -17.30 6.46
C ASP A 94 -8.51 -16.27 6.59
N LEU A 95 -8.50 -15.48 7.67
CA LEU A 95 -9.45 -14.38 7.89
C LEU A 95 -9.42 -13.35 6.75
N VAL A 96 -8.24 -13.12 6.20
CA VAL A 96 -8.01 -12.21 5.07
C VAL A 96 -7.44 -13.02 3.91
N ARG A 97 -8.05 -12.90 2.73
CA ARG A 97 -7.55 -13.49 1.49
C ARG A 97 -7.02 -12.44 0.53
N THR A 98 -6.18 -12.87 -0.41
CA THR A 98 -5.69 -12.02 -1.49
C THR A 98 -6.49 -12.22 -2.78
N LYS A 99 -6.63 -11.15 -3.56
CA LYS A 99 -7.12 -11.17 -4.94
C LYS A 99 -6.10 -10.42 -5.78
N LEU A 100 -5.54 -11.10 -6.78
CA LEU A 100 -4.43 -10.61 -7.59
C LEU A 100 -4.90 -10.14 -8.98
N GLY A 101 -4.06 -9.32 -9.61
CA GLY A 101 -4.26 -8.78 -10.95
C GLY A 101 -5.02 -7.45 -10.90
N GLU A 102 -5.16 -6.82 -12.07
CA GLU A 102 -5.78 -5.50 -12.27
C GLU A 102 -7.25 -5.44 -11.82
N SER A 103 -7.46 -5.35 -10.52
CA SER A 103 -8.76 -5.46 -9.88
C SER A 103 -9.23 -4.13 -9.32
N ILE A 104 -10.54 -3.92 -9.31
CA ILE A 104 -11.18 -2.67 -8.89
C ILE A 104 -12.03 -2.94 -7.66
N SER A 105 -11.89 -2.10 -6.63
CA SER A 105 -12.78 -2.09 -5.47
C SER A 105 -14.18 -1.65 -5.90
N GLN A 106 -15.20 -2.39 -5.46
CA GLN A 106 -16.59 -2.01 -5.71
C GLN A 106 -16.95 -0.69 -5.02
N TYR A 107 -16.34 -0.41 -3.87
CA TYR A 107 -16.58 0.81 -3.12
C TYR A 107 -15.97 2.02 -3.85
N SER A 108 -14.70 1.94 -4.24
CA SER A 108 -14.02 3.00 -4.99
C SER A 108 -14.68 3.24 -6.36
N GLN A 109 -15.20 2.17 -6.99
CA GLN A 109 -16.02 2.27 -8.20
C GLN A 109 -17.31 3.06 -7.97
N ALA A 110 -18.02 2.81 -6.88
CA ALA A 110 -19.23 3.54 -6.53
C ALA A 110 -18.93 5.02 -6.22
N GLU A 111 -17.90 5.30 -5.41
CA GLU A 111 -17.47 6.66 -5.09
C GLU A 111 -17.08 7.47 -6.33
N LYS A 112 -16.35 6.86 -7.28
CA LYS A 112 -16.02 7.51 -8.55
C LYS A 112 -17.27 7.73 -9.41
N GLN A 113 -18.23 6.82 -9.44
CA GLN A 113 -19.48 7.00 -10.18
C GLN A 113 -20.33 8.14 -9.62
N LEU A 114 -20.34 8.32 -8.29
CA LEU A 114 -21.03 9.44 -7.64
C LEU A 114 -20.44 10.79 -8.05
N GLN A 115 -19.14 10.87 -8.33
CA GLN A 115 -18.49 12.10 -8.80
C GLN A 115 -18.76 12.39 -10.28
N TYR A 116 -19.02 11.37 -11.10
CA TYR A 116 -19.15 11.52 -12.54
C TYR A 116 -20.47 10.96 -13.06
N VAL A 117 -21.60 11.26 -12.41
CA VAL A 117 -22.92 10.66 -12.69
C VAL A 117 -23.30 10.65 -14.18
N ASN A 118 -22.84 11.64 -14.96
CA ASN A 118 -23.17 11.78 -16.38
C ASN A 118 -22.19 11.11 -17.35
N MET A 119 -21.10 10.49 -16.89
CA MET A 119 -20.11 9.85 -17.76
C MET A 119 -20.36 8.35 -17.90
N LYS A 120 -20.24 7.82 -19.12
CA LYS A 120 -20.34 6.39 -19.41
C LYS A 120 -18.96 5.72 -19.24
N HIS A 121 -18.95 4.44 -18.89
CA HIS A 121 -17.74 3.59 -18.79
C HIS A 121 -16.66 4.06 -17.80
N ILE A 122 -17.06 4.73 -16.72
CA ILE A 122 -16.14 5.10 -15.64
C ILE A 122 -15.59 3.85 -14.97
N LYS A 123 -14.27 3.79 -14.81
CA LYS A 123 -13.58 2.80 -13.99
C LYS A 123 -12.78 3.51 -12.90
N ALA A 124 -12.91 3.04 -11.66
CA ALA A 124 -12.03 3.44 -10.56
C ALA A 124 -10.60 2.91 -10.77
N PHE A 125 -9.73 3.21 -9.82
CA PHE A 125 -8.36 2.75 -9.89
C PHE A 125 -8.31 1.23 -9.86
N LYS A 126 -7.43 0.67 -10.68
CA LYS A 126 -7.04 -0.73 -10.63
C LYS A 126 -5.83 -0.83 -9.72
N VAL A 127 -5.81 -1.86 -8.90
CA VAL A 127 -4.65 -2.24 -8.07
C VAL A 127 -4.27 -3.69 -8.33
N ASP A 128 -2.99 -4.01 -8.14
CA ASP A 128 -2.43 -5.35 -8.41
C ASP A 128 -2.82 -6.39 -7.35
N ILE A 129 -3.02 -5.94 -6.11
CA ILE A 129 -3.35 -6.78 -4.97
C ILE A 129 -4.47 -6.13 -4.17
N ARG A 130 -5.55 -6.86 -3.93
CA ARG A 130 -6.56 -6.53 -2.92
C ARG A 130 -6.50 -7.52 -1.77
N PHE A 131 -6.55 -7.00 -0.54
CA PHE A 131 -6.70 -7.80 0.67
C PHE A 131 -8.15 -7.72 1.12
N LEU A 132 -8.81 -8.88 1.19
CA LEU A 132 -10.25 -8.99 1.31
C LEU A 132 -10.63 -9.80 2.55
N TYR A 133 -11.61 -9.27 3.27
CA TYR A 133 -12.39 -9.99 4.27
C TYR A 133 -13.76 -10.31 3.68
N ASP A 134 -14.13 -11.59 3.65
CA ASP A 134 -15.43 -12.02 3.18
C ASP A 134 -16.40 -12.14 4.36
N LEU A 135 -17.53 -11.44 4.29
CA LEU A 135 -18.56 -11.51 5.33
C LEU A 135 -19.96 -11.53 4.73
N ASN A 136 -20.72 -12.59 5.06
CA ASN A 136 -22.08 -12.84 4.57
C ASN A 136 -22.22 -12.73 3.03
N GLY A 137 -21.24 -13.28 2.30
CA GLY A 137 -21.23 -13.26 0.83
C GLY A 137 -20.77 -11.94 0.18
N ASN A 138 -20.32 -10.96 0.97
CA ASN A 138 -19.79 -9.70 0.44
C ASN A 138 -18.28 -9.59 0.63
N GLU A 139 -17.60 -8.99 -0.35
CA GLU A 139 -16.16 -8.67 -0.28
C GLU A 139 -15.95 -7.30 0.38
N TYR A 140 -15.18 -7.25 1.47
CA TYR A 140 -14.74 -6.02 2.12
C TYR A 140 -13.23 -5.87 1.99
N ASP A 141 -12.80 -4.78 1.37
CA ASP A 141 -11.39 -4.43 1.33
C ASP A 141 -10.90 -4.03 2.73
N VAL A 142 -9.77 -4.63 3.13
CA VAL A 142 -9.05 -4.32 4.38
C VAL A 142 -7.66 -3.75 4.14
N GLY A 143 -7.25 -3.70 2.87
CA GLY A 143 -6.04 -3.05 2.38
C GLY A 143 -5.83 -3.28 0.88
N ALA A 144 -4.92 -2.53 0.28
CA ALA A 144 -4.53 -2.69 -1.12
C ALA A 144 -3.01 -2.80 -1.31
N GLY A 145 -2.56 -3.25 -2.48
CA GLY A 145 -1.15 -3.24 -2.86
C GLY A 145 -0.92 -2.98 -4.34
N GLU A 146 0.20 -2.31 -4.63
CA GLU A 146 0.73 -2.09 -5.97
C GLU A 146 2.15 -2.60 -6.05
N ALA A 147 2.51 -3.14 -7.20
CA ALA A 147 3.84 -3.59 -7.48
C ALA A 147 4.47 -2.82 -8.64
N ALA A 148 5.78 -2.76 -8.62
CA ALA A 148 6.56 -2.24 -9.72
C ALA A 148 7.84 -3.08 -9.89
N LYS A 149 8.42 -3.00 -11.08
CA LYS A 149 9.72 -3.62 -11.38
C LYS A 149 10.84 -2.98 -10.55
N GLU A 150 11.94 -3.69 -10.36
CA GLU A 150 13.12 -3.21 -9.62
C GLU A 150 13.72 -1.95 -10.25
N ALA A 151 14.07 -2.02 -11.54
CA ALA A 151 14.66 -0.90 -12.29
C ALA A 151 13.60 -0.06 -13.02
N ILE A 152 12.58 0.39 -12.28
CA ILE A 152 11.53 1.28 -12.79
C ILE A 152 11.85 2.74 -12.45
N ASP A 153 11.35 3.65 -13.29
CA ASP A 153 11.44 5.10 -13.09
C ASP A 153 10.71 5.57 -11.83
N GLU A 154 11.28 6.56 -11.14
CA GLU A 154 10.76 7.12 -9.90
C GLU A 154 9.43 7.83 -10.10
N ALA A 155 9.23 8.51 -11.24
CA ALA A 155 7.96 9.18 -11.52
C ALA A 155 6.80 8.17 -11.60
N LYS A 156 7.05 6.99 -12.18
CA LYS A 156 6.07 5.90 -12.19
C LYS A 156 5.77 5.38 -10.77
N ILE A 157 6.80 5.13 -9.96
CA ILE A 157 6.63 4.71 -8.55
C ILE A 157 5.78 5.71 -7.78
N LEU A 158 6.03 7.01 -7.95
CA LEU A 158 5.29 8.06 -7.27
C LEU A 158 3.84 8.16 -7.76
N SER A 159 3.61 7.98 -9.07
CA SER A 159 2.29 7.92 -9.66
C SER A 159 1.48 6.74 -9.10
N ASP A 160 2.04 5.54 -9.11
CA ASP A 160 1.39 4.33 -8.58
C ASP A 160 1.19 4.42 -7.06
N LYS A 161 2.14 5.00 -6.33
CA LYS A 161 1.96 5.31 -4.90
C LYS A 161 0.78 6.24 -4.65
N SER A 162 0.67 7.30 -5.45
CA SER A 162 -0.43 8.28 -5.31
C SER A 162 -1.79 7.65 -5.61
N LYS A 163 -1.85 6.74 -6.58
CA LYS A 163 -3.03 5.91 -6.89
C LYS A 163 -3.38 5.01 -5.71
N LEU A 164 -2.39 4.28 -5.19
CA LEU A 164 -2.52 3.36 -4.07
C LEU A 164 -3.02 4.05 -2.79
N LEU A 165 -2.49 5.24 -2.46
CA LEU A 165 -2.92 5.99 -1.27
C LEU A 165 -4.36 6.48 -1.35
N ARG A 166 -4.86 6.78 -2.56
CA ARG A 166 -6.28 7.14 -2.75
C ARG A 166 -7.18 5.93 -2.61
N GLU A 167 -6.77 4.79 -3.15
CA GLU A 167 -7.49 3.52 -2.95
C GLU A 167 -7.52 3.15 -1.46
N GLU A 168 -6.40 3.31 -0.75
CA GLU A 168 -6.34 3.00 0.68
C GLU A 168 -7.15 3.98 1.54
N LYS A 169 -7.28 5.24 1.10
CA LYS A 169 -8.24 6.18 1.68
C LYS A 169 -9.68 5.65 1.53
N ASP A 170 -10.05 5.12 0.37
CA ASP A 170 -11.39 4.56 0.14
C ASP A 170 -11.65 3.33 1.03
N VAL A 171 -10.62 2.50 1.25
CA VAL A 171 -10.67 1.39 2.20
C VAL A 171 -10.97 1.90 3.62
N LEU A 172 -10.21 2.88 4.10
CA LEU A 172 -10.45 3.50 5.41
C LEU A 172 -11.86 4.10 5.51
N ASP A 173 -12.29 4.84 4.51
CA ASP A 173 -13.62 5.46 4.47
C ASP A 173 -14.72 4.41 4.56
N ARG A 174 -14.55 3.26 3.89
CA ARG A 174 -15.49 2.15 3.97
C ARG A 174 -15.53 1.53 5.38
N ILE A 175 -14.38 1.40 6.05
CA ILE A 175 -14.30 0.91 7.43
C ILE A 175 -15.05 1.87 8.35
N LEU A 176 -14.74 3.17 8.28
CA LEU A 176 -15.39 4.21 9.08
C LEU A 176 -16.91 4.24 8.85
N ASN A 177 -17.37 4.24 7.60
CA ASN A 177 -18.81 4.17 7.28
C ASN A 177 -19.49 2.89 7.80
N THR A 178 -18.73 1.84 8.12
CA THR A 178 -19.28 0.58 8.61
C THR A 178 -19.31 0.50 10.13
N VAL A 179 -18.26 0.99 10.79
CA VAL A 179 -18.10 0.96 12.24
C VAL A 179 -19.12 1.88 12.93
N ILE A 180 -19.59 1.46 14.11
CA ILE A 180 -20.54 2.24 14.91
C ILE A 180 -19.87 2.75 16.20
N PRO A 181 -19.12 1.93 16.97
CA PRO A 181 -18.49 2.40 18.19
C PRO A 181 -17.39 3.43 17.91
N GLU A 182 -17.33 4.48 18.73
CA GLU A 182 -16.31 5.54 18.64
C GLU A 182 -14.88 4.99 18.79
N ASP A 183 -14.68 4.03 19.71
CA ASP A 183 -13.37 3.46 19.96
C ASP A 183 -12.89 2.59 18.79
N ASP A 184 -13.79 1.82 18.18
CA ASP A 184 -13.49 1.06 16.95
C ASP A 184 -13.12 2.02 15.81
N ALA A 185 -13.82 3.15 15.69
CA ALA A 185 -13.55 4.15 14.65
C ALA A 185 -12.20 4.84 14.84
N LYS A 186 -11.80 5.14 16.09
CA LYS A 186 -10.48 5.70 16.41
C LYS A 186 -9.33 4.75 16.11
N ASN A 187 -9.59 3.44 16.12
CA ASN A 187 -8.62 2.41 15.78
C ASN A 187 -8.58 2.10 14.28
N ALA A 188 -9.54 2.59 13.49
CA ALA A 188 -9.59 2.34 12.06
C ALA A 188 -8.43 3.03 11.33
N MET A 189 -7.68 2.25 10.55
CA MET A 189 -6.61 2.73 9.68
C MET A 189 -6.68 1.99 8.36
N GLY A 190 -6.36 2.66 7.26
CA GLY A 190 -6.05 1.99 6.01
C GLY A 190 -4.61 1.47 6.05
N HIS A 191 -4.35 0.28 5.49
CA HIS A 191 -3.02 -0.33 5.42
C HIS A 191 -2.72 -0.83 4.01
N THR A 192 -1.65 -0.30 3.43
CA THR A 192 -1.25 -0.62 2.06
C THR A 192 0.20 -1.05 1.94
N ILE A 193 0.51 -1.83 0.90
CA ILE A 193 1.87 -2.29 0.58
C ILE A 193 2.25 -1.87 -0.84
N GLN A 194 3.35 -1.12 -0.96
CA GLN A 194 3.98 -0.79 -2.24
C GLN A 194 5.21 -1.66 -2.46
N ILE A 195 5.22 -2.47 -3.50
CA ILE A 195 6.28 -3.40 -3.86
C ILE A 195 7.15 -2.81 -4.98
N LYS A 196 8.47 -2.92 -4.84
CA LYS A 196 9.47 -2.64 -5.87
C LYS A 196 10.50 -3.77 -5.84
N GLY A 197 10.39 -4.70 -6.80
CA GLY A 197 11.23 -5.91 -6.84
C GLY A 197 11.22 -6.71 -5.54
N LEU A 198 12.36 -6.85 -4.85
CA LEU A 198 12.46 -7.57 -3.56
C LEU A 198 12.20 -6.70 -2.33
N CYS A 199 11.91 -5.41 -2.52
CA CYS A 199 11.59 -4.50 -1.43
C CYS A 199 10.09 -4.20 -1.44
N ALA A 200 9.48 -4.11 -0.25
CA ALA A 200 8.16 -3.56 -0.09
C ALA A 200 8.11 -2.53 1.03
N GLN A 201 7.33 -1.48 0.85
CA GLN A 201 7.05 -0.47 1.87
C GLN A 201 5.59 -0.58 2.30
N VAL A 202 5.38 -0.74 3.61
CA VAL A 202 4.04 -0.69 4.21
C VAL A 202 3.75 0.72 4.67
N ILE A 203 2.57 1.22 4.34
CA ILE A 203 2.10 2.57 4.65
C ILE A 203 0.72 2.45 5.29
N SER A 204 0.47 3.25 6.33
CA SER A 204 -0.87 3.38 6.89
C SER A 204 -1.47 4.74 6.58
N VAL A 205 -2.76 4.77 6.32
CA VAL A 205 -3.55 5.98 6.13
C VAL A 205 -4.51 6.10 7.31
N TYR A 206 -4.56 7.26 7.95
CA TYR A 206 -5.53 7.52 9.02
C TYR A 206 -6.14 8.90 8.87
N LEU A 207 -7.37 9.06 9.36
CA LEU A 207 -8.09 10.33 9.39
C LEU A 207 -7.85 11.01 10.74
N ASN A 208 -7.23 12.18 10.71
CA ASN A 208 -6.98 12.93 11.94
C ASN A 208 -8.24 13.73 12.38
N PRO A 209 -8.28 14.23 13.63
CA PRO A 209 -9.40 15.03 14.12
C PRO A 209 -9.62 16.37 13.41
N THR A 210 -8.68 16.83 12.56
CA THR A 210 -8.87 18.04 11.74
C THR A 210 -9.48 17.74 10.37
N GLY A 211 -9.79 16.48 10.06
CA GLY A 211 -10.32 16.04 8.77
C GLY A 211 -9.27 15.88 7.67
N LEU A 212 -7.98 15.81 8.04
CA LEU A 212 -6.88 15.51 7.11
C LEU A 212 -6.56 14.02 7.14
N TYR A 213 -6.39 13.44 5.96
CA TYR A 213 -5.88 12.08 5.79
C TYR A 213 -4.36 12.12 5.76
N ILE A 214 -3.72 11.32 6.61
CA ILE A 214 -2.27 11.29 6.75
C ILE A 214 -1.76 9.90 6.37
N ALA A 215 -0.90 9.84 5.36
CA ALA A 215 -0.17 8.65 4.98
C ALA A 215 1.16 8.58 5.73
N LYS A 216 1.33 7.56 6.58
CA LYS A 216 2.55 7.34 7.38
C LYS A 216 3.24 6.04 6.96
N PRO A 217 4.46 6.11 6.40
CA PRO A 217 5.27 4.92 6.21
C PRO A 217 5.52 4.24 7.56
N LEU A 218 5.28 2.94 7.65
CA LEU A 218 5.50 2.18 8.88
C LEU A 218 6.86 1.48 8.88
N PHE A 219 7.08 0.62 7.90
CA PHE A 219 8.29 -0.20 7.81
C PHE A 219 8.47 -0.72 6.38
N LYS A 220 9.65 -1.32 6.14
CA LYS A 220 10.00 -1.97 4.89
C LYS A 220 10.22 -3.47 5.11
N ILE A 221 9.94 -4.24 4.07
CA ILE A 221 10.22 -5.67 4.00
C ILE A 221 11.23 -5.86 2.88
N TYR A 222 12.40 -6.40 3.21
CA TYR A 222 13.44 -6.74 2.24
C TYR A 222 13.46 -8.26 2.11
N PHE A 223 12.98 -8.79 1.00
CA PHE A 223 13.02 -10.22 0.73
C PHE A 223 14.46 -10.65 0.38
N PRO A 224 14.97 -11.79 0.90
CA PRO A 224 16.34 -12.23 0.63
C PRO A 224 16.54 -12.55 -0.85
N ALA A 225 17.68 -12.17 -1.41
CA ALA A 225 18.01 -12.47 -2.81
C ALA A 225 18.63 -13.88 -2.97
N SER A 226 19.12 -14.46 -1.87
CA SER A 226 19.73 -15.78 -1.85
C SER A 226 19.59 -16.47 -0.49
N LEU A 227 19.95 -17.75 -0.44
CA LEU A 227 20.03 -18.51 0.82
C LEU A 227 21.06 -17.94 1.80
N LEU A 228 22.08 -17.22 1.31
CA LEU A 228 23.12 -16.59 2.13
C LEU A 228 22.58 -15.37 2.89
N ASP A 229 21.60 -14.68 2.30
CA ASP A 229 20.98 -13.47 2.85
C ASP A 229 19.83 -13.78 3.82
N LEU A 230 19.52 -15.07 4.02
CA LEU A 230 18.38 -15.50 4.83
C LEU A 230 18.49 -15.07 6.30
N SER A 231 19.71 -14.88 6.83
CA SER A 231 19.91 -14.37 8.19
C SER A 231 19.36 -12.95 8.36
N ASP A 232 19.44 -12.15 7.31
CA ASP A 232 19.12 -10.73 7.33
C ASP A 232 17.61 -10.51 7.13
N PHE A 233 16.91 -11.52 6.62
CA PHE A 233 15.46 -11.53 6.48
C PHE A 233 14.70 -11.54 7.81
N ARG A 234 15.37 -11.62 8.96
CA ARG A 234 14.74 -11.63 10.28
C ARG A 234 13.75 -10.49 10.48
N GLU A 235 14.14 -9.26 10.16
CA GLU A 235 13.25 -8.10 10.32
C GLU A 235 12.16 -8.08 9.25
N GLY A 236 12.47 -8.51 8.02
CA GLY A 236 11.49 -8.68 6.95
C GLY A 236 10.37 -9.66 7.34
N LEU A 237 10.73 -10.81 7.94
CA LEU A 237 9.76 -11.79 8.43
C LEU A 237 8.90 -11.23 9.58
N LYS A 238 9.48 -10.46 10.49
CA LYS A 238 8.70 -9.78 11.53
C LYS A 238 7.71 -8.79 10.93
N ASN A 239 8.16 -8.01 9.97
CA ASN A 239 7.38 -6.96 9.33
C ASN A 239 6.23 -7.53 8.47
N ILE A 240 6.43 -8.67 7.80
CA ILE A 240 5.34 -9.29 7.04
C ILE A 240 4.25 -9.88 7.95
N PHE A 241 4.61 -10.48 9.09
CA PHE A 241 3.62 -10.89 10.10
C PHE A 241 2.90 -9.68 10.69
N HIS A 242 3.63 -8.59 10.96
CA HIS A 242 3.01 -7.37 11.46
C HIS A 242 2.02 -6.79 10.45
N PHE A 243 2.35 -6.77 9.16
CA PHE A 243 1.43 -6.35 8.11
C PHE A 243 0.17 -7.22 8.05
N ALA A 244 0.31 -8.56 8.12
CA ALA A 244 -0.84 -9.46 8.18
C ALA A 244 -1.76 -9.14 9.38
N HIS A 245 -1.19 -8.88 10.56
CA HIS A 245 -1.97 -8.50 11.73
C HIS A 245 -2.72 -7.17 11.57
N LEU A 246 -2.11 -6.17 10.93
CA LEU A 246 -2.78 -4.89 10.64
C LEU A 246 -4.03 -5.12 9.77
N LEU A 247 -3.94 -5.97 8.74
CA LEU A 247 -5.08 -6.33 7.88
C LEU A 247 -6.16 -7.11 8.64
N GLU A 248 -5.76 -8.03 9.53
CA GLU A 248 -6.69 -8.78 10.38
C GLU A 248 -7.43 -7.89 11.38
N ASP A 249 -6.77 -6.86 11.92
CA ASP A 249 -7.41 -5.93 12.84
C ASP A 249 -8.49 -5.10 12.11
N ASN A 250 -8.25 -4.69 10.86
CA ASN A 250 -9.28 -4.11 10.00
C ASN A 250 -10.45 -5.08 9.72
N ALA A 251 -10.17 -6.36 9.48
CA ALA A 251 -11.21 -7.36 9.30
C ALA A 251 -12.09 -7.50 10.56
N LYS A 252 -11.50 -7.48 11.75
CA LYS A 252 -12.22 -7.53 13.03
C LYS A 252 -13.10 -6.31 13.26
N LEU A 253 -12.74 -5.13 12.74
CA LEU A 253 -13.61 -3.95 12.80
C LEU A 253 -14.93 -4.18 12.03
N TYR A 254 -14.86 -4.78 10.84
CA TYR A 254 -16.06 -5.18 10.09
C TYR A 254 -16.89 -6.22 10.86
N GLU A 255 -16.24 -7.21 11.45
CA GLU A 255 -16.92 -8.24 12.26
C GLU A 255 -17.62 -7.63 13.49
N SER A 256 -16.91 -6.77 14.24
CA SER A 256 -17.43 -6.02 15.40
C SER A 256 -18.66 -5.18 15.01
N ALA A 257 -18.58 -4.47 13.88
CA ALA A 257 -19.67 -3.67 13.35
C ALA A 257 -20.91 -4.52 13.05
N MET A 258 -20.74 -5.67 12.38
CA MET A 258 -21.87 -6.56 12.08
C MET A 258 -22.48 -7.19 13.32
N ASN A 259 -21.66 -7.64 14.26
CA ASN A 259 -22.13 -8.21 15.52
C ASN A 259 -22.90 -7.17 16.35
N SER A 260 -22.43 -5.92 16.35
CA SER A 260 -23.13 -4.80 16.99
C SER A 260 -24.48 -4.51 16.34
N ARG A 261 -24.59 -4.58 15.00
CA ARG A 261 -25.87 -4.46 14.28
C ARG A 261 -26.83 -5.62 14.59
N LYS A 262 -26.33 -6.87 14.57
CA LYS A 262 -27.14 -8.07 14.89
C LYS A 262 -27.68 -8.02 16.32
N ARG A 263 -26.84 -7.69 17.30
CA ARG A 263 -27.27 -7.54 18.70
C ARG A 263 -28.41 -6.54 18.85
N ARG A 264 -28.33 -5.40 18.15
CA ARG A 264 -29.40 -4.39 18.15
C ARG A 264 -30.71 -4.92 17.57
N LEU A 265 -30.65 -5.67 16.47
CA LEU A 265 -31.85 -6.28 15.87
C LEU A 265 -32.44 -7.40 16.73
N SER A 266 -31.62 -8.13 17.50
CA SER A 266 -32.09 -9.19 18.39
C SER A 266 -32.64 -8.70 19.73
N CYS A 267 -32.43 -7.43 20.09
CA CYS A 267 -33.05 -6.82 21.26
C CYS A 267 -34.54 -6.57 20.98
N ILE A 268 -35.35 -7.64 21.09
CA ILE A 268 -36.81 -7.59 21.11
C ILE A 268 -37.23 -6.95 22.43
N GLY A 269 -37.42 -5.64 22.35
CA GLY A 269 -38.01 -4.78 23.38
C GLY A 269 -38.60 -3.56 22.68
N SER A 270 -39.29 -3.77 21.56
CA SER A 270 -40.08 -2.75 20.90
C SER A 270 -41.35 -2.53 21.70
N ASP A 271 -41.24 -1.85 22.84
CA ASP A 271 -42.35 -1.03 23.29
C ASP A 271 -42.63 -0.04 22.16
N TYR A 272 -43.86 -0.10 21.63
CA TYR A 272 -44.38 0.64 20.47
C TYR A 272 -44.23 2.17 20.55
N SER A 273 -43.68 2.71 21.65
CA SER A 273 -43.41 4.13 21.91
C SER A 273 -41.95 4.54 21.70
N THR A 274 -41.01 3.60 21.51
CA THR A 274 -39.60 3.96 21.38
C THR A 274 -39.27 4.19 19.91
N ARG A 275 -39.39 5.45 19.44
CA ARG A 275 -38.71 5.88 18.21
C ARG A 275 -37.29 5.33 18.30
N GLU A 276 -36.89 4.47 17.36
CA GLU A 276 -35.50 4.04 17.25
C GLU A 276 -34.64 5.29 17.28
N SER A 277 -33.99 5.58 18.41
CA SER A 277 -33.06 6.70 18.46
C SER A 277 -31.93 6.27 17.54
N LYS A 278 -31.87 6.84 16.34
CA LYS A 278 -30.71 6.75 15.47
C LYS A 278 -29.55 7.25 16.32
N GLN A 279 -28.77 6.33 16.90
CA GLN A 279 -27.58 6.74 17.62
C GLN A 279 -26.74 7.55 16.63
N PRO A 280 -26.27 8.73 17.04
CA PRO A 280 -25.37 9.49 16.19
C PRO A 280 -24.18 8.60 15.85
N GLY A 281 -23.77 8.61 14.58
CA GLY A 281 -22.55 7.92 14.17
C GLY A 281 -21.33 8.49 14.90
N HIS A 282 -20.22 7.78 14.83
CA HIS A 282 -18.97 8.23 15.46
C HIS A 282 -18.50 9.58 14.88
N SER A 283 -17.71 10.31 15.67
CA SER A 283 -17.32 11.70 15.38
C SER A 283 -16.62 11.86 14.02
N LEU A 284 -15.81 10.87 13.63
CA LEU A 284 -15.00 10.90 12.40
C LEU A 284 -15.83 10.93 11.10
N LEU A 285 -17.10 10.50 11.08
CA LEU A 285 -17.92 10.51 9.85
C LEU A 285 -18.08 11.92 9.29
N SER A 286 -18.22 12.92 10.16
CA SER A 286 -18.37 14.33 9.73
C SER A 286 -17.08 14.94 9.19
N LEU A 287 -15.94 14.31 9.46
CA LEU A 287 -14.62 14.77 9.06
C LEU A 287 -14.16 14.19 7.72
N MET A 288 -14.79 13.11 7.26
CA MET A 288 -14.47 12.45 6.00
C MET A 288 -14.63 13.40 4.81
N LYS A 289 -13.71 13.31 3.85
CA LYS A 289 -13.71 14.13 2.62
C LYS A 289 -13.79 13.22 1.41
N PRO A 290 -14.43 13.64 0.30
CA PRO A 290 -14.45 12.84 -0.93
C PRO A 290 -13.03 12.53 -1.43
N THR A 291 -12.83 11.31 -1.95
CA THR A 291 -11.58 10.95 -2.63
C THR A 291 -11.51 11.63 -3.99
N TYR A 292 -10.41 12.29 -4.32
CA TYR A 292 -10.25 12.81 -5.67
C TYR A 292 -9.95 11.67 -6.66
N TYR A 293 -10.81 11.48 -7.65
CA TYR A 293 -10.49 10.63 -8.81
C TYR A 293 -10.16 11.48 -10.02
N THR A 294 -9.26 10.99 -10.86
CA THR A 294 -9.05 11.62 -12.17
C THR A 294 -10.23 11.28 -13.10
N PRO A 295 -10.78 12.26 -13.85
CA PRO A 295 -11.83 12.01 -14.84
C PRO A 295 -11.38 10.98 -15.90
N SER A 296 -12.36 10.34 -16.55
CA SER A 296 -12.06 9.43 -17.67
C SER A 296 -11.44 10.18 -18.86
N ASN A 297 -10.57 9.50 -19.61
CA ASN A 297 -9.85 10.02 -20.79
C ASN A 297 -8.91 11.20 -20.52
N GLY A 298 -8.48 11.42 -19.27
CA GLY A 298 -7.54 12.48 -18.91
C GLY A 298 -8.10 13.89 -19.05
N ASN A 299 -9.40 14.04 -19.35
CA ASN A 299 -9.99 15.35 -19.58
C ASN A 299 -10.25 16.07 -18.24
N ARG A 300 -9.30 16.93 -17.86
CA ARG A 300 -9.32 17.70 -16.61
C ARG A 300 -10.51 18.67 -16.50
N THR A 301 -11.17 19.01 -17.62
CA THR A 301 -12.32 19.94 -17.61
C THR A 301 -13.56 19.37 -16.93
N TYR A 302 -13.63 18.04 -16.77
CA TYR A 302 -14.72 17.38 -16.05
C TYR A 302 -14.43 17.15 -14.57
N SER A 303 -13.33 17.67 -14.03
CA SER A 303 -13.03 17.57 -12.60
C SER A 303 -14.17 18.15 -11.76
N VAL A 304 -14.63 17.38 -10.76
CA VAL A 304 -15.63 17.84 -9.77
C VAL A 304 -15.08 18.87 -8.80
N PHE A 305 -13.75 19.04 -8.76
CA PHE A 305 -13.13 20.14 -8.03
C PHE A 305 -13.07 21.35 -8.94
N ASN A 306 -13.72 22.43 -8.51
CA ASN A 306 -13.78 23.68 -9.26
C ASN A 306 -12.35 24.22 -9.47
N HIS A 307 -11.82 24.08 -10.68
CA HIS A 307 -10.55 24.68 -11.08
C HIS A 307 -10.69 26.20 -11.32
N SER A 308 -11.82 26.80 -10.97
CA SER A 308 -12.10 28.24 -11.16
C SER A 308 -11.15 29.17 -10.41
N ASN A 309 -10.30 28.68 -9.51
CA ASN A 309 -9.21 29.45 -8.91
C ASN A 309 -7.80 29.19 -9.49
N THR A 310 -7.65 28.36 -10.53
CA THR A 310 -6.34 28.24 -11.23
C THR A 310 -6.11 29.32 -12.29
N HIS A 311 -7.00 30.33 -12.40
CA HIS A 311 -6.67 31.56 -13.12
C HIS A 311 -5.75 32.52 -12.35
N GLN A 312 -5.49 32.24 -11.07
CA GLN A 312 -4.22 32.64 -10.42
C GLN A 312 -3.26 31.44 -10.42
N SER A 313 -3.10 30.80 -11.58
CA SER A 313 -1.82 30.21 -11.90
C SER A 313 -0.82 31.35 -11.76
N ARG A 314 0.04 31.30 -10.74
CA ARG A 314 1.36 31.94 -10.82
C ARG A 314 1.86 31.55 -12.20
N LYS A 315 1.96 32.52 -13.11
CA LYS A 315 2.59 32.35 -14.42
C LYS A 315 4.00 31.83 -14.15
N THR A 316 4.14 30.53 -14.05
CA THR A 316 5.38 29.85 -14.35
C THR A 316 5.38 29.83 -15.87
N PRO A 317 6.25 30.60 -16.52
CA PRO A 317 6.38 30.54 -17.96
C PRO A 317 6.82 29.11 -18.27
N SER A 318 5.97 28.34 -18.95
CA SER A 318 6.45 27.18 -19.68
C SER A 318 7.19 27.76 -20.88
N PRO A 319 8.50 27.52 -21.05
CA PRO A 319 9.16 27.89 -22.29
C PRO A 319 8.60 26.98 -23.39
N GLU A 320 8.10 27.59 -24.47
CA GLU A 320 7.95 26.88 -25.73
C GLU A 320 9.34 26.41 -26.20
N PRO A 321 9.47 25.22 -26.79
CA PRO A 321 10.75 24.68 -27.21
C PRO A 321 11.18 25.36 -28.50
N THR A 322 11.88 26.48 -28.35
CA THR A 322 12.65 27.10 -29.42
C THR A 322 13.80 27.84 -28.79
N VAL A 323 14.91 27.16 -28.50
CA VAL A 323 16.29 27.63 -28.78
C VAL A 323 17.18 26.39 -28.76
N GLU A 324 18.03 26.30 -29.77
CA GLU A 324 19.07 25.30 -29.99
C GLU A 324 19.94 25.05 -28.76
N GLU A 325 20.43 23.80 -28.61
CA GLU A 325 21.48 23.42 -27.65
C GLU A 325 22.77 24.23 -27.90
N ASN A 326 22.82 25.42 -27.34
CA ASN A 326 24.10 26.08 -27.05
C ASN A 326 24.39 25.79 -25.58
N LYS A 327 25.45 25.01 -25.34
CA LYS A 327 26.04 24.82 -24.01
C LYS A 327 26.39 26.19 -23.45
N LEU A 328 25.54 26.72 -22.59
CA LEU A 328 25.84 27.90 -21.80
C LEU A 328 26.66 27.42 -20.59
N ASP A 329 27.83 28.02 -20.40
CA ASP A 329 28.73 27.73 -19.29
C ASP A 329 28.05 28.16 -17.98
N ALA A 330 27.39 27.20 -17.31
CA ALA A 330 26.88 27.39 -15.96
C ALA A 330 28.05 27.56 -14.99
N ASP A 331 27.86 28.40 -13.98
CA ASP A 331 28.84 28.54 -12.90
C ASP A 331 28.90 27.28 -12.03
N GLU A 332 29.80 27.31 -11.04
CA GLU A 332 30.02 26.17 -10.13
C GLU A 332 28.78 25.79 -9.29
N ASN A 333 27.80 26.69 -9.17
CA ASN A 333 26.54 26.44 -8.46
C ASN A 333 25.39 26.16 -9.42
N GLY A 334 25.68 25.95 -10.71
CA GLY A 334 24.70 25.59 -11.72
C GLY A 334 23.84 26.73 -12.23
N TRP A 335 24.20 27.99 -11.94
CA TRP A 335 23.50 29.17 -12.42
C TRP A 335 24.09 29.71 -13.73
N VAL A 336 23.21 30.19 -14.61
CA VAL A 336 23.55 30.79 -15.90
C VAL A 336 22.90 32.17 -15.97
N LEU A 337 23.68 33.21 -16.25
CA LEU A 337 23.14 34.53 -16.57
C LEU A 337 22.64 34.54 -18.02
N MET A 338 21.32 34.71 -18.19
CA MET A 338 20.67 34.75 -19.49
C MET A 338 20.84 36.12 -20.15
N GLN A 339 20.68 36.17 -21.48
CA GLN A 339 20.82 37.41 -22.26
C GLN A 339 19.79 38.49 -21.87
N ASP A 340 18.65 38.11 -21.29
CA ASP A 340 17.62 39.02 -20.79
C ASP A 340 17.90 39.54 -19.37
N GLY A 341 19.07 39.23 -18.80
CA GLY A 341 19.51 39.67 -17.48
C GLY A 341 19.01 38.81 -16.32
N LYS A 342 18.25 37.74 -16.60
CA LYS A 342 17.74 36.81 -15.59
C LYS A 342 18.75 35.71 -15.28
N TRP A 343 18.63 35.12 -14.09
CA TRP A 343 19.46 33.99 -13.68
C TRP A 343 18.68 32.69 -13.77
N PHE A 344 19.23 31.69 -14.47
CA PHE A 344 18.61 30.38 -14.65
C PHE A 344 19.45 29.28 -13.99
N HIS A 345 18.85 28.45 -13.14
CA HIS A 345 19.52 27.30 -12.56
C HIS A 345 19.20 26.05 -13.37
N HIS A 346 20.22 25.43 -13.97
CA HIS A 346 20.01 24.35 -14.95
C HIS A 346 19.47 23.05 -14.31
N GLU A 347 19.95 22.65 -13.13
CA GLU A 347 19.45 21.44 -12.45
C GLU A 347 18.06 21.63 -11.84
N ALA A 348 17.82 22.76 -11.18
CA ALA A 348 16.57 23.04 -10.49
C ALA A 348 15.45 23.55 -11.41
N MET A 349 15.78 23.93 -12.66
CA MET A 349 14.84 24.47 -13.65
C MET A 349 14.06 25.69 -13.12
N ILE A 350 14.76 26.58 -12.40
CA ILE A 350 14.21 27.83 -11.83
C ILE A 350 14.87 29.05 -12.46
N THR A 351 14.11 30.15 -12.58
CA THR A 351 14.61 31.45 -13.07
C THR A 351 14.37 32.53 -12.02
N LEU A 352 15.38 33.35 -11.74
CA LEU A 352 15.33 34.50 -10.85
C LEU A 352 15.52 35.80 -11.64
N ASP A 353 14.77 36.83 -11.26
CA ASP A 353 14.90 38.18 -11.85
C ASP A 353 16.07 38.98 -11.23
N THR A 354 16.65 38.49 -10.13
CA THR A 354 17.78 39.10 -9.41
C THR A 354 18.90 38.08 -9.23
N SER A 355 20.12 38.56 -8.96
CA SER A 355 21.27 37.69 -8.73
C SER A 355 21.03 36.75 -7.54
N PRO A 356 21.31 35.45 -7.66
CA PRO A 356 21.24 34.51 -6.53
C PRO A 356 22.32 34.77 -5.48
N TYR A 357 23.26 35.68 -5.75
CA TYR A 357 24.38 36.04 -4.90
C TYR A 357 24.24 37.42 -4.23
N GLU A 358 23.14 38.13 -4.48
CA GLU A 358 22.84 39.39 -3.81
C GLU A 358 21.81 39.13 -2.69
N GLU A 359 22.13 39.56 -1.46
CA GLU A 359 21.23 39.51 -0.29
C GLU A 359 20.12 40.57 -0.35
#